data_AF-A0A2T7QDG0-F1
#
_entry.id   AF-A0A2T7QDG0-F1
#
_cell.length_a   1.000
_cell.length_b   1.000
_cell.length_c   1.000
_cell.angle_alpha   90.00
_cell.angle_beta   90.00
_cell.angle_gamma   90.00
#
_symmetry.space_group_name_H-M   'P 1'
#
loop_
_entity.id
_entity.type
_entity.pdbx_description
1 polymer ?
#
loop_
_entity_poly.entity_id
_entity_poly.type
_entity_poly.pdbx_seq_one_letter_code
_entity_poly.pdbx_strand_id
1 'polypeptide(L)'
;MKIPKGLLPVCALFLVLSIIIFLSRNALEKYGMDVNVLIWGNVFLFLLGCISFFIQQSALRSGSPQVFTRYFYLSFVVKFILVAVTVLLYSLNTPKVNKASVLVCMVLYLVYVFIELSFVLKSVRKK
;
A
#
# COMPACT_ATOMS: atom_id res chain seq x y z
N MET A 1 2.29 -23.30 -4.22
CA MET A 1 1.31 -22.19 -4.18
C MET A 1 1.70 -21.18 -5.27
N LYS A 2 0.94 -21.04 -6.37
CA LYS A 2 1.31 -20.12 -7.48
C LYS A 2 0.86 -18.70 -7.11
N ILE A 3 1.79 -17.75 -6.99
CA ILE A 3 1.48 -16.33 -6.76
C ILE A 3 0.83 -15.79 -8.04
N PRO A 4 -0.37 -15.18 -7.98
CA PRO A 4 -1.01 -14.63 -9.16
C PRO A 4 -0.16 -13.46 -9.71
N LYS A 5 0.02 -13.41 -11.03
CA LYS A 5 0.94 -12.48 -11.72
C LYS A 5 0.72 -11.00 -11.38
N GLY A 6 -0.47 -10.62 -10.92
CA GLY A 6 -0.77 -9.25 -10.50
C GLY A 6 -0.44 -8.90 -9.05
N LEU A 7 -0.14 -9.88 -8.20
CA LEU A 7 0.38 -9.63 -6.84
C LEU A 7 1.90 -9.41 -6.86
N LEU A 8 2.58 -9.91 -7.89
CA LEU A 8 4.03 -9.80 -8.07
C LEU A 8 4.60 -8.38 -7.89
N PRO A 9 4.05 -7.31 -8.51
CA PRO A 9 4.58 -5.95 -8.33
C PRO A 9 4.43 -5.45 -6.89
N VAL A 10 3.33 -5.79 -6.20
CA VAL A 10 3.09 -5.38 -4.80
C VAL A 10 4.06 -6.11 -3.86
N CYS A 11 4.28 -7.41 -4.08
CA CYS A 11 5.29 -8.17 -3.34
C CYS A 11 6.71 -7.65 -3.58
N ALA A 12 7.05 -7.38 -4.84
CA ALA A 12 8.37 -6.83 -5.19
C ALA A 12 8.59 -5.47 -4.51
N LEU A 13 7.59 -4.58 -4.55
CA LEU A 13 7.66 -3.29 -3.88
C LEU A 13 7.84 -3.45 -2.37
N PHE A 14 7.09 -4.33 -1.73
CA PHE A 14 7.22 -4.61 -0.29
C PHE A 14 8.63 -5.07 0.08
N LEU A 15 9.20 -6.00 -0.68
CA LEU A 15 10.55 -6.50 -0.44
C LEU A 15 11.60 -5.41 -0.63
N VAL A 16 11.54 -4.66 -1.73
CA VAL A 16 12.47 -3.56 -2.03
C VAL A 16 12.41 -2.50 -0.93
N LEU A 17 11.21 -2.06 -0.54
CA LEU A 17 11.05 -1.07 0.51
C LEU A 17 11.53 -1.59 1.87
N SER A 18 11.27 -2.86 2.19
CA SER A 18 11.74 -3.46 3.44
C SER A 18 13.27 -3.50 3.51
N ILE A 19 13.93 -3.87 2.41
CA ILE A 19 15.40 -3.87 2.30
C ILE A 19 15.93 -2.43 2.44
N ILE A 20 15.31 -1.46 1.76
CA ILE A 20 15.73 -0.04 1.84
C ILE A 20 15.59 0.48 3.27
N ILE A 21 14.45 0.26 3.94
CA ILE A 21 14.21 0.69 5.32
C ILE A 21 15.23 0.04 6.27
N PHE A 22 15.52 -1.25 6.08
CA PHE A 22 16.49 -1.97 6.90
C PHE A 22 17.92 -1.46 6.71
N LEU A 23 18.37 -1.29 5.46
CA LEU A 23 19.72 -0.79 5.15
C LEU A 23 19.91 0.67 5.56
N SER A 24 18.87 1.49 5.45
CA SER A 24 18.91 2.92 5.80
C SER A 24 18.57 3.21 7.26
N ARG A 25 18.32 2.18 8.09
CA ARG A 25 17.91 2.31 9.50
C ARG A 25 18.72 3.35 10.29
N ASN A 26 20.05 3.24 10.25
CA ASN A 26 20.93 4.14 10.99
C ASN A 26 20.83 5.60 10.52
N ALA A 27 20.58 5.83 9.23
CA ALA A 27 20.36 7.17 8.70
C ALA A 27 18.97 7.68 9.10
N LEU A 28 17.94 6.85 8.99
CA LEU A 28 16.56 7.20 9.34
C LEU A 28 16.45 7.61 10.82
N GLU A 29 17.06 6.86 11.73
CA GLU A 29 17.08 7.16 13.16
C GLU A 29 17.81 8.49 13.45
N LYS A 30 18.88 8.82 12.70
CA LYS A 30 19.57 10.13 12.81
C LYS A 30 18.70 11.31 12.41
N TYR A 31 17.80 11.12 11.45
CA TYR A 31 16.80 12.13 11.06
C TYR A 31 15.58 12.17 12.00
N GLY A 32 15.61 11.42 13.11
CA GLY A 32 14.53 11.37 14.09
C GLY A 32 13.31 10.56 13.65
N MET A 33 13.46 9.70 12.64
CA MET A 33 12.40 8.78 12.22
C MET A 33 12.42 7.49 13.05
N ASP A 34 11.24 7.05 13.46
CA ASP A 34 11.01 5.76 14.08
C ASP A 34 10.89 4.70 12.99
N VAL A 35 11.87 3.80 12.96
CA VAL A 35 11.98 2.72 11.98
C VAL A 35 10.94 1.63 12.22
N ASN A 36 10.48 1.43 13.46
CA ASN A 36 9.41 0.48 13.74
C ASN A 36 8.10 0.94 13.09
N VAL A 37 7.80 2.23 13.16
CA VAL A 37 6.61 2.82 12.50
C VAL A 37 6.67 2.63 10.98
N LEU A 38 7.86 2.80 10.39
CA LEU A 38 8.08 2.62 8.94
C LEU A 38 7.89 1.15 8.51
N ILE A 39 8.43 0.20 9.28
CA ILE A 39 8.29 -1.23 9.00
C ILE A 39 6.82 -1.65 9.11
N TRP A 40 6.16 -1.31 10.22
CA TRP A 40 4.74 -1.64 10.42
C TRP A 40 3.85 -0.95 9.39
N GLY A 41 4.15 0.30 9.04
CA GLY A 41 3.48 1.01 7.95
C GLY A 41 3.63 0.29 6.62
N ASN A 42 4.83 -0.15 6.26
CA ASN A 42 5.06 -0.90 5.01
C ASN A 42 4.31 -2.25 5.00
N VAL A 43 4.29 -2.98 6.11
CA VAL A 43 3.52 -4.23 6.25
C VAL A 43 2.02 -3.97 6.07
N PHE A 44 1.49 -2.94 6.72
CA PHE A 44 0.09 -2.55 6.59
C PHE A 44 -0.29 -2.19 5.15
N LEU A 45 0.52 -1.38 4.48
CA LEU A 45 0.32 -1.00 3.07
C LEU A 45 0.38 -2.21 2.13
N PHE A 46 1.29 -3.15 2.39
CA PHE A 46 1.37 -4.40 1.66
C PHE A 46 0.09 -5.24 1.80
N LEU A 47 -0.44 -5.38 3.01
CA LEU A 47 -1.70 -6.09 3.26
C LEU A 47 -2.88 -5.42 2.55
N LEU A 48 -2.96 -4.08 2.56
CA LEU A 48 -3.97 -3.34 1.79
C LEU A 48 -3.87 -3.59 0.29
N GLY A 49 -2.64 -3.63 -0.25
CA GLY A 49 -2.40 -3.98 -1.65
C GLY A 49 -2.89 -5.40 -1.99
N CYS A 50 -2.63 -6.37 -1.11
CA CYS A 50 -3.12 -7.74 -1.26
C CYS A 50 -4.66 -7.80 -1.28
N ILE A 51 -5.33 -7.15 -0.32
CA ILE A 51 -6.80 -7.12 -0.26
C ILE A 51 -7.38 -6.53 -1.53
N SER A 52 -6.80 -5.44 -2.02
CA SER A 52 -7.26 -4.78 -3.24
C SER A 52 -7.11 -5.63 -4.48
N PHE A 53 -6.01 -6.37 -4.58
CA PHE A 53 -5.79 -7.30 -5.67
C PHE A 53 -6.94 -8.33 -5.74
N PHE A 54 -7.40 -8.87 -4.61
CA PHE A 54 -8.54 -9.79 -4.58
C PHE A 54 -9.85 -9.14 -5.05
N ILE A 55 -10.11 -7.89 -4.64
CA ILE A 55 -11.29 -7.12 -5.06
C ILE A 55 -11.25 -6.83 -6.57
N GLN A 56 -10.09 -6.47 -7.11
CA GLN A 56 -9.94 -6.17 -8.52
C GLN A 56 -10.02 -7.42 -9.38
N GLN A 57 -9.54 -8.57 -8.88
CA GLN A 57 -9.62 -9.83 -9.59
C GLN A 57 -11.07 -10.33 -9.72
N SER A 58 -11.92 -10.11 -8.72
CA SER A 58 -13.36 -10.39 -8.85
C SER A 58 -14.03 -9.45 -9.85
N ALA A 59 -13.66 -8.16 -9.86
CA ALA A 59 -14.17 -7.19 -10.82
C ALA A 59 -13.78 -7.53 -12.28
N LEU A 60 -12.55 -7.99 -12.52
CA LEU A 60 -12.09 -8.39 -13.86
C LEU A 60 -12.86 -9.57 -14.46
N ARG A 61 -13.38 -10.47 -13.61
CA ARG A 61 -14.19 -11.62 -14.04
C ARG A 61 -15.58 -11.21 -14.52
N SER A 62 -16.12 -10.08 -14.07
CA SER A 62 -17.45 -9.58 -14.46
C SER A 62 -17.56 -9.15 -15.93
N GLY A 63 -16.43 -8.92 -16.61
CA GLY A 63 -16.40 -8.58 -18.04
C GLY A 63 -16.79 -7.14 -18.40
N SER A 64 -17.53 -6.43 -17.54
CA SER A 64 -17.99 -5.05 -17.79
C SER A 64 -16.94 -3.99 -17.40
N PRO A 65 -16.56 -3.08 -18.31
CA PRO A 65 -15.68 -1.94 -17.99
C PRO A 65 -16.25 -1.00 -16.92
N GLN A 66 -17.58 -0.80 -16.88
CA GLN A 66 -18.22 0.06 -15.89
C GLN A 66 -18.19 -0.54 -14.48
N VAL A 67 -18.29 -1.87 -14.38
CA VAL A 67 -18.15 -2.57 -13.10
C VAL A 67 -16.71 -2.48 -12.63
N PHE A 68 -15.74 -2.70 -13.52
CA PHE A 68 -14.32 -2.62 -13.18
C PHE A 68 -13.91 -1.27 -12.57
N THR A 69 -14.29 -0.15 -13.20
CA THR A 69 -13.97 1.19 -12.69
C THR A 69 -14.61 1.46 -11.33
N ARG A 70 -15.88 1.07 -11.13
CA ARG A 70 -16.57 1.22 -9.83
C ARG A 70 -15.86 0.48 -8.69
N TYR A 71 -15.48 -0.78 -8.90
CA TYR A 71 -14.77 -1.56 -7.88
C TYR A 71 -13.36 -1.03 -7.62
N PHE A 72 -12.70 -0.48 -8.64
CA PHE A 72 -11.41 0.19 -8.48
C PHE A 72 -11.53 1.43 -7.57
N TYR A 73 -12.46 2.34 -7.87
CA TYR A 73 -12.70 3.53 -7.04
C TYR A 73 -13.12 3.16 -5.62
N LEU A 74 -13.99 2.16 -5.47
CA LEU A 74 -14.40 1.67 -4.15
C LEU A 74 -13.20 1.16 -3.36
N SER A 75 -12.32 0.36 -3.97
CA SER A 75 -11.13 -0.15 -3.31
C SER A 75 -10.16 0.96 -2.92
N PHE A 76 -9.98 1.97 -3.77
CA PHE A 76 -9.16 3.14 -3.47
C PHE A 76 -9.70 3.93 -2.26
N VAL A 77 -11.00 4.24 -2.24
CA VAL A 77 -11.64 4.96 -1.12
C VAL A 77 -11.54 4.18 0.18
N VAL A 78 -11.82 2.87 0.15
CA VAL A 78 -11.71 2.00 1.34
C VAL A 78 -10.30 2.01 1.90
N LYS A 79 -9.26 1.93 1.06
CA LYS A 79 -7.87 2.03 1.53
C LYS A 79 -7.55 3.38 2.14
N PHE A 80 -8.00 4.47 1.50
CA PHE A 80 -7.74 5.80 2.00
C PHE A 80 -8.33 5.97 3.41
N ILE A 81 -9.57 5.50 3.63
CA ILE A 81 -10.22 5.48 4.94
C ILE A 81 -9.43 4.60 5.92
N LEU A 82 -9.04 3.39 5.53
CA LEU A 82 -8.28 2.48 6.40
C LEU A 82 -6.94 3.08 6.81
N VAL A 83 -6.21 3.72 5.89
CA VAL A 83 -4.96 4.42 6.18
C VAL A 83 -5.20 5.55 7.18
N ALA A 84 -6.24 6.37 6.97
CA ALA A 84 -6.59 7.45 7.89
C ALA A 84 -6.93 6.91 9.29
N VAL A 85 -7.75 5.86 9.38
CA VAL A 85 -8.09 5.18 10.64
C VAL A 85 -6.83 4.65 11.33
N THR A 86 -5.93 4.01 10.60
CA THR A 86 -4.67 3.50 11.17
C THR A 86 -3.79 4.60 11.73
N VAL A 87 -3.69 5.75 11.04
CA VAL A 87 -2.95 6.92 11.55
C VAL A 87 -3.60 7.48 12.80
N LEU A 88 -4.94 7.58 12.84
CA LEU A 88 -5.67 8.02 14.02
C LEU A 88 -5.45 7.07 15.21
N LEU A 89 -5.57 5.77 15.00
CA LEU A 89 -5.32 4.76 16.02
C LEU A 89 -3.87 4.84 16.54
N TYR A 90 -2.89 4.98 15.64
CA TYR A 90 -1.50 5.19 16.04
C TYR A 90 -1.33 6.45 16.89
N SER A 91 -1.98 7.56 16.50
CA SER A 91 -1.91 8.83 17.21
C SER A 91 -2.54 8.79 18.60
N LEU A 92 -3.59 8.00 18.80
CA LEU A 92 -4.27 7.87 20.10
C LEU A 92 -3.54 6.94 21.07
N ASN A 93 -2.82 5.93 20.55
CA ASN A 93 -2.15 4.92 21.37
C ASN A 93 -0.68 5.22 21.64
N THR A 94 -0.12 6.27 21.04
CA THR A 94 1.30 6.62 21.19
C THR A 94 1.44 7.95 21.93
N PRO A 95 2.23 8.03 23.03
CA PRO A 95 2.39 9.25 23.81
C PRO A 95 3.08 10.37 23.01
N LYS A 96 3.94 10.03 22.04
CA LYS A 96 4.59 10.98 21.15
C LYS A 96 4.59 10.47 19.72
N VAL A 97 3.74 11.06 18.89
CA VAL A 97 3.60 10.71 17.48
C VAL A 97 4.84 11.13 16.70
N ASN A 98 5.47 10.18 16.00
CA ASN A 98 6.53 10.49 15.06
C ASN A 98 5.96 10.99 13.73
N LYS A 99 5.77 12.30 13.62
CA LYS A 99 5.21 12.94 12.42
C LYS A 99 6.04 12.66 11.16
N ALA A 100 7.37 12.58 11.29
CA ALA A 100 8.26 12.29 10.16
C ALA A 100 8.02 10.89 9.60
N SER A 101 7.98 9.87 10.47
CA SER A 101 7.67 8.49 10.04
C SER A 101 6.28 8.37 9.42
N VAL A 102 5.27 9.02 10.01
CA VAL A 102 3.90 9.02 9.46
C VAL A 102 3.87 9.66 8.07
N LEU A 103 4.55 10.81 7.89
CA LEU A 103 4.62 11.48 6.59
C LEU A 103 5.28 10.58 5.53
N VAL A 104 6.37 9.90 5.88
CA VAL A 104 7.02 8.94 4.97
C VAL A 104 6.08 7.78 4.65
N CYS A 105 5.35 7.23 5.63
CA CYS A 105 4.32 6.21 5.36
C CYS A 105 3.24 6.71 4.39
N MET A 106 2.86 7.99 4.43
CA MET A 106 1.93 8.56 3.43
C MET A 106 2.55 8.65 2.03
N VAL A 107 3.83 8.99 1.92
CA VAL A 107 4.54 8.95 0.65
C VAL A 107 4.60 7.51 0.11
N LEU A 108 4.92 6.54 0.97
CA LEU A 108 4.90 5.12 0.60
C LEU A 108 3.51 4.67 0.15
N TYR A 109 2.44 5.09 0.83
CA TYR A 109 1.07 4.81 0.40
C TYR A 109 0.83 5.24 -1.05
N LEU A 110 1.24 6.45 -1.43
CA LEU A 110 1.12 6.92 -2.81
C LEU A 110 1.88 6.02 -3.79
N VAL A 111 3.11 5.61 -3.44
CA VAL A 111 3.91 4.69 -4.27
C VAL A 111 3.18 3.36 -4.49
N TYR A 112 2.61 2.76 -3.44
CA TYR A 112 1.80 1.54 -3.55
C TYR A 112 0.60 1.75 -4.50
N VAL A 113 -0.14 2.85 -4.34
CA VAL A 113 -1.29 3.18 -5.17
C VAL A 113 -0.90 3.36 -6.65
N PHE A 114 0.21 4.06 -6.94
CA PHE A 114 0.65 4.28 -8.32
C PHE A 114 1.06 2.99 -9.03
N ILE A 115 1.75 2.09 -8.33
CA ILE A 115 2.13 0.78 -8.87
C ILE A 115 0.88 -0.04 -9.18
N GLU A 116 -0.09 -0.01 -8.30
CA GLU A 116 -1.35 -0.71 -8.48
C GLU A 116 -2.16 -0.16 -9.66
N LEU A 117 -2.32 1.17 -9.75
CA LEU A 117 -2.94 1.86 -10.88
C LEU A 117 -2.29 1.47 -12.21
N SER A 118 -0.96 1.46 -12.25
CA SER A 118 -0.20 1.13 -13.46
C SER A 118 -0.50 -0.30 -13.92
N PHE A 119 -0.62 -1.25 -12.98
CA PHE A 119 -0.94 -2.63 -13.28
C PHE A 119 -2.40 -2.81 -13.74
N VAL A 120 -3.34 -2.16 -13.05
CA VAL A 120 -4.77 -2.13 -13.35
C VAL A 120 -5.00 -1.60 -14.77
N LEU A 121 -4.45 -0.43 -15.10
CA LEU A 121 -4.59 0.20 -16.42
C LEU A 121 -4.00 -0.66 -17.53
N LYS A 122 -2.85 -1.29 -17.29
CA LYS A 122 -2.22 -2.22 -18.24
C LYS A 122 -3.07 -3.47 -18.47
N SER A 123 -3.79 -3.93 -17.46
CA SER A 123 -4.67 -5.10 -17.54
C SER A 123 -5.96 -4.80 -18.31
N VAL A 124 -6.48 -3.59 -18.22
CA VAL A 124 -7.63 -3.13 -19.02
C VAL A 124 -7.26 -2.99 -20.50
N ARG A 125 -6.10 -2.38 -20.81
CA ARG A 125 -5.68 -2.16 -22.21
C ARG A 125 -5.40 -3.46 -22.98
N LYS A 126 -5.10 -4.56 -22.29
CA LYS A 126 -4.81 -5.87 -22.89
C LYS A 126 -6.05 -6.71 -23.18
N LYS A 127 -7.24 -6.24 -22.80
CA LYS A 127 -8.52 -6.90 -23.00
C LYS A 127 -9.32 -6.14 -24.04
#